data_AF-A0A832G2U8-F1
#
_entry.id   AF-A0A832G2U8-F1
#
_cell.length_a   1.000
_cell.length_b   1.000
_cell.length_c   1.000
_cell.angle_alpha   90.00
_cell.angle_beta   90.00
_cell.angle_gamma   90.00
#
_symmetry.space_group_name_H-M   'P 1'
#
loop_
_entity.id
_entity.type
_entity.pdbx_description
1 polymer ?
#
loop_
_entity_poly.entity_id
_entity_poly.type
_entity_poly.pdbx_seq_one_letter_code
_entity_poly.pdbx_strand_id
1 'polypeptide(L)'
;MKGINLFNYTLNASKIHLPSGILALTLTVSVAAIVTAREITNNIDALVSIQRDQPKHRIPPTLWGIFFEEINHAGEGGLYAEMVKNRSFEA
;
A
#
# COMPACT_ATOMS: atom_id res chain seq x y z
N MET A 1 -5.43 39.01 -42.64
CA MET A 1 -5.47 37.61 -42.12
C MET A 1 -6.60 37.56 -41.10
N LYS A 2 -7.76 36.96 -41.45
CA LYS A 2 -8.93 36.90 -40.57
C LYS A 2 -8.78 35.71 -39.63
N GLY A 3 -8.69 35.98 -38.32
CA GLY A 3 -8.61 34.98 -37.27
C GLY A 3 -9.88 34.15 -37.21
N ILE A 4 -9.71 32.83 -37.22
CA ILE A 4 -10.80 31.86 -37.10
C ILE A 4 -11.16 31.81 -35.62
N ASN A 5 -12.24 32.48 -35.23
CA ASN A 5 -12.71 32.50 -33.84
C ASN A 5 -13.40 31.15 -33.55
N LEU A 6 -12.66 30.22 -32.94
CA LEU A 6 -13.11 28.87 -32.57
C LEU A 6 -14.20 28.85 -31.47
N PHE A 7 -14.63 30.01 -30.97
CA PHE A 7 -15.53 30.17 -29.83
C PHE A 7 -17.04 30.01 -30.12
N ASN A 8 -17.44 29.80 -31.37
CA ASN A 8 -18.85 29.80 -31.79
C ASN A 8 -19.38 28.42 -32.25
N TYR A 9 -18.78 27.32 -31.81
CA TYR A 9 -19.41 26.00 -31.94
C TYR A 9 -20.22 25.68 -30.69
N THR A 10 -21.24 26.50 -30.41
CA THR A 10 -22.28 26.15 -29.43
C THR A 10 -22.98 24.91 -29.97
N LEU A 11 -22.68 23.74 -29.40
CA LEU A 11 -23.27 22.46 -29.79
C LEU A 11 -24.78 22.53 -29.56
N ASN A 12 -25.54 22.81 -30.61
CA ASN A 12 -26.98 22.89 -30.54
C ASN A 12 -27.55 21.47 -30.52
N ALA A 13 -27.87 20.96 -29.32
CA ALA A 13 -28.40 19.61 -29.11
C ALA A 13 -29.68 19.31 -29.93
N SER A 14 -30.48 20.33 -30.27
CA SER A 14 -31.69 20.17 -31.08
C SER A 14 -31.45 19.84 -32.55
N LYS A 15 -30.21 20.01 -33.06
CA LYS A 15 -29.81 19.65 -34.43
C LYS A 15 -29.11 18.30 -34.52
N ILE A 16 -28.97 17.59 -33.40
CA ILE A 16 -28.30 16.29 -33.32
C ILE A 16 -29.37 15.20 -33.43
N HIS A 17 -29.73 14.80 -34.66
CA HIS A 17 -30.60 13.64 -34.89
C HIS A 17 -29.75 12.37 -34.99
N LEU A 18 -29.46 11.75 -33.85
CA LEU A 18 -28.79 10.45 -33.80
C LEU A 18 -29.86 9.35 -33.93
N PRO A 19 -29.69 8.33 -34.78
CA PRO A 19 -30.61 7.20 -34.85
C PRO A 19 -30.71 6.54 -33.47
N SER A 20 -31.89 6.03 -33.13
CA SER A 20 -32.24 5.51 -31.78
C SER A 20 -31.23 4.51 -31.21
N GLY A 21 -30.59 3.70 -32.06
CA GLY A 21 -29.54 2.77 -31.66
C GLY A 21 -28.26 3.44 -31.14
N ILE A 22 -27.86 4.58 -31.71
CA ILE A 22 -26.68 5.34 -31.27
C ILE A 22 -26.99 6.09 -29.96
N LEU A 23 -28.23 6.55 -29.79
CA LEU A 23 -28.67 7.17 -28.53
C LEU A 23 -28.67 6.16 -27.37
N ALA A 24 -29.15 4.94 -27.63
CA ALA A 24 -29.15 3.86 -26.63
C ALA A 24 -27.72 3.43 -26.27
N LEU A 25 -26.81 3.34 -27.25
CA LEU A 25 -25.42 2.99 -27.03
C LEU A 25 -24.65 4.06 -26.24
N THR A 26 -24.88 5.34 -26.57
CA THR A 26 -24.24 6.45 -25.85
C THR A 26 -24.72 6.54 -24.40
N LEU A 27 -26.02 6.27 -24.15
CA LEU A 27 -26.57 6.23 -22.81
C LEU A 27 -26.01 5.06 -22.00
N THR A 28 -25.93 3.85 -22.57
CA THR A 28 -25.41 2.67 -21.86
C THR A 28 -23.92 2.78 -21.54
N VAL A 29 -23.12 3.31 -22.48
CA VAL A 29 -21.69 3.59 -22.24
C VAL A 29 -21.50 4.64 -21.13
N SER A 30 -22.35 5.67 -21.11
CA SER A 30 -22.31 6.72 -20.07
C SER A 30 -22.66 6.16 -18.68
N VAL A 31 -23.67 5.30 -18.60
CA VAL A 31 -24.06 4.65 -17.34
C VAL A 31 -22.96 3.70 -16.84
N ALA A 32 -22.37 2.90 -17.74
CA ALA A 32 -21.28 1.99 -17.37
C ALA A 32 -20.05 2.74 -16.83
N ALA A 33 -19.69 3.87 -17.43
CA ALA A 33 -18.59 4.72 -16.96
C ALA A 33 -18.83 5.32 -15.57
N ILE A 34 -20.08 5.68 -15.23
CA ILE A 34 -20.44 6.18 -13.91
C ILE A 34 -20.34 5.08 -12.84
N VAL A 35 -20.64 3.83 -13.21
CA VAL A 35 -20.59 2.67 -12.29
C VAL A 35 -19.15 2.25 -11.98
N THR A 36 -18.22 2.36 -12.93
CA THR A 36 -16.81 1.99 -12.72
C THR A 36 -15.98 3.05 -12.00
N ALA A 37 -16.45 4.31 -11.92
CA ALA A 37 -15.73 5.42 -11.28
C ALA A 37 -15.84 5.47 -9.75
N ARG A 38 -16.52 4.51 -9.11
CA ARG A 38 -16.65 4.45 -7.64
C ARG A 38 -15.50 3.64 -7.04
N GLU A 39 -14.36 4.29 -6.81
CA GLU A 39 -13.40 3.79 -5.83
C GLU A 39 -13.83 4.27 -4.43
N ILE A 40 -14.31 3.36 -3.58
CA ILE A 40 -14.46 3.62 -2.15
C ILE A 40 -13.07 3.51 -1.53
N THR A 41 -12.30 4.60 -1.57
CA THR A 41 -11.06 4.71 -0.79
C THR A 41 -11.46 4.92 0.66
N ASN A 42 -11.61 3.83 1.42
CA ASN A 42 -11.72 3.88 2.88
C ASN A 42 -10.34 4.12 3.49
N ASN A 43 -9.75 5.28 3.23
CA ASN A 43 -8.56 5.72 3.94
C ASN A 43 -9.02 6.28 5.29
N ILE A 44 -9.14 5.39 6.28
CA ILE A 44 -9.47 5.78 7.64
C ILE A 44 -8.18 6.27 8.28
N ASP A 45 -8.02 7.59 8.36
CA ASP A 45 -6.89 8.21 9.04
C ASP A 45 -6.95 7.86 10.54
N ALA A 46 -6.11 6.92 10.98
CA ALA A 46 -6.03 6.51 12.38
C ALA A 46 -5.29 7.58 13.19
N LEU A 47 -6.01 8.27 14.07
CA LEU A 47 -5.41 9.25 14.98
C LEU A 47 -4.85 8.54 16.22
N VAL A 48 -3.53 8.61 16.40
CA VAL A 48 -2.84 8.12 17.61
C VAL A 48 -2.37 9.31 18.44
N SER A 49 -2.90 9.44 19.66
CA SER A 49 -2.49 10.48 20.62
C SER A 49 -1.48 9.91 21.62
N ILE A 50 -0.35 10.61 21.82
CA ILE A 50 0.74 10.20 22.72
C ILE A 50 0.92 11.26 23.81
N GLN A 51 0.73 10.87 25.07
CA GLN A 51 0.96 11.71 26.25
C GLN A 51 2.41 11.55 26.73
N ARG A 52 3.27 12.54 26.42
CA ARG A 52 4.72 12.46 26.69
C ARG A 52 5.10 12.81 28.13
N ASP A 53 4.24 13.53 28.82
CA ASP A 53 4.40 14.04 30.18
C ASP A 53 3.88 13.06 31.26
N GLN A 54 3.29 11.94 30.84
CA GLN A 54 2.69 10.94 31.74
C GLN A 54 3.31 9.53 31.55
N PRO A 55 4.62 9.35 31.79
CA PRO A 55 5.24 8.03 31.72
C PRO A 55 4.63 7.09 32.76
N LYS A 56 4.24 5.88 32.35
CA LYS A 56 3.61 4.90 33.26
C LYS A 56 4.64 4.10 34.07
N HIS A 57 5.68 3.61 33.41
CA HIS A 57 6.79 2.92 34.06
C HIS A 57 8.06 3.08 33.23
N ARG A 58 9.22 2.84 33.86
CA ARG A 58 10.47 2.71 33.12
C ARG A 58 10.47 1.42 32.30
N ILE A 59 11.00 1.48 31.09
CA ILE A 59 11.27 0.31 30.29
C ILE A 59 12.53 -0.36 30.87
N PRO A 60 12.48 -1.64 31.26
CA PRO A 60 13.67 -2.29 31.81
C PRO A 60 14.74 -2.43 30.71
N PRO A 61 16.03 -2.20 31.03
CA PRO A 61 17.11 -2.36 30.05
C PRO A 61 17.26 -3.83 29.58
N THR A 62 16.73 -4.77 30.36
CA THR A 62 16.70 -6.20 30.06
C THR A 62 15.49 -6.63 29.23
N LEU A 63 14.66 -5.69 28.74
CA LEU A 63 13.50 -6.04 27.91
C LEU A 63 13.91 -6.73 26.60
N TRP A 64 15.11 -6.46 26.11
CA TRP A 64 15.68 -7.07 24.92
C TRP A 64 16.96 -7.82 25.27
N GLY A 65 17.09 -9.03 24.74
CA GLY A 65 18.25 -9.89 24.96
C GLY A 65 18.34 -10.97 23.89
N ILE A 66 19.39 -11.78 23.97
CA ILE A 66 19.62 -12.93 23.10
C ILE A 66 19.60 -14.18 23.97
N PHE A 67 18.88 -15.20 23.51
CA PHE A 67 18.93 -16.53 24.09
C PHE A 67 19.96 -17.37 23.33
N PHE A 68 20.76 -18.14 24.05
CA PHE A 68 21.78 -19.01 23.46
C PHE A 68 21.70 -20.40 24.09
N GLU A 69 21.66 -21.41 23.24
CA GLU A 69 21.80 -22.82 23.56
C GLU A 69 22.73 -23.45 22.52
N GLU A 70 23.39 -24.55 22.89
CA GLU A 70 24.09 -25.37 21.90
C GLU A 70 23.06 -26.25 21.17
N ILE A 71 22.49 -25.69 20.09
CA ILE A 71 21.62 -26.41 19.17
C ILE A 71 22.02 -26.08 17.74
N ASN A 72 22.00 -27.08 16.86
CA ASN A 72 22.30 -26.91 15.44
C ASN A 72 23.66 -26.24 15.15
N HIS A 73 24.71 -26.54 15.92
CA HIS A 73 26.04 -25.93 15.78
C HIS A 73 26.04 -24.40 16.03
N ALA A 74 25.18 -23.90 16.92
CA ALA A 74 25.12 -22.49 17.25
C ALA A 74 26.37 -22.00 18.00
N GLY A 75 26.97 -22.84 18.85
CA GLY A 75 28.26 -22.58 19.48
C GLY A 75 29.39 -23.21 18.69
N GLU A 76 29.63 -24.51 18.89
CA GLU A 76 30.69 -25.25 18.20
C GLU A 76 30.37 -25.46 16.71
N GLY A 77 31.19 -24.86 15.84
CA GLY A 77 30.93 -24.81 14.39
C GLY A 77 30.06 -23.62 13.96
N GLY A 78 29.71 -22.74 14.89
CA GLY A 78 28.98 -21.50 14.67
C GLY A 78 29.69 -20.31 15.31
N LEU A 79 29.19 -19.85 16.46
CA LEU A 79 29.72 -18.67 17.15
C LEU A 79 31.15 -18.88 17.68
N TYR A 80 31.48 -20.09 18.12
CA TYR A 80 32.84 -20.43 18.52
C TYR A 80 33.67 -20.70 17.27
N ALA A 81 34.72 -19.89 17.08
CA ALA A 81 35.51 -19.83 15.84
C ALA A 81 36.42 -21.05 15.59
N GLU A 82 36.27 -22.13 16.36
CA GLU A 82 37.01 -23.38 16.15
C GLU A 82 36.52 -24.06 14.86
N MET A 83 37.48 -24.42 14.01
CA MET A 83 37.21 -25.05 12.71
C MET A 83 37.42 -26.56 12.74
N VAL A 84 38.12 -27.08 13.75
CA VAL A 84 38.36 -28.52 13.91
C VAL A 84 37.27 -29.13 14.79
N LYS A 85 36.41 -29.94 14.18
CA LYS A 85 35.41 -30.73 14.92
C LYS A 85 36.10 -31.83 15.71
N ASN A 86 35.63 -32.06 16.94
CA ASN A 86 36.13 -33.11 17.85
C ASN A 86 37.65 -33.00 18.13
N ARG A 87 38.16 -31.78 18.36
CA ARG A 87 39.59 -31.56 18.61
C ARG A 87 40.14 -32.28 19.85
N SER A 88 39.27 -32.58 20.82
CA SER A 88 39.62 -33.13 22.12
C SER A 88 39.24 -34.60 22.31
N PHE A 89 38.59 -35.23 21.33
CA PHE A 89 38.03 -36.59 21.46
C PHE A 89 37.01 -36.71 22.61
N GLU A 90 36.22 -35.65 22.83
CA GLU A 90 35.14 -35.64 23.82
C GLU A 90 33.92 -36.42 23.29
N ALA A 91 33.13 -36.97 24.22
CA ALA A 91 32.02 -37.89 23.95
C ALA A 91 30.68 -37.18 23.78
#